data_AF-A0A392VJS9-F1
#
_entry.id   AF-A0A392VJS9-F1
#
_cell.length_a   1.000
_cell.length_b   1.000
_cell.length_c   1.000
_cell.angle_alpha   90.00
_cell.angle_beta   90.00
_cell.angle_gamma   90.00
#
_symmetry.space_group_name_H-M   'P 1'
#
loop_
_entity.id
_entity.type
_entity.pdbx_description
1 polymer ?
#
loop_
_entity_poly.entity_id
_entity_poly.type
_entity_poly.pdbx_seq_one_letter_code
_entity_poly.pdbx_strand_id
1 'polypeptide(L)' 'MDRKTWKAVIKGWKHPVLKDKDGNDTTELKSEEDWSKDEDVLSLGNSKALNALFNGVDKNMFR' A
#
# COMPACT_ATOMS: atom_id res chain seq x y z
N MET A 1 6.10 12.90 8.58
CA MET A 1 6.04 11.80 7.59
C MET A 1 7.37 11.77 6.84
N ASP A 2 8.03 10.62 6.70
CA ASP A 2 9.33 10.52 6.03
C ASP A 2 9.20 10.31 4.49
N ARG A 3 10.31 10.52 3.76
CA ARG A 3 10.34 10.46 2.27
C ARG A 3 9.86 9.11 1.71
N LYS A 4 10.16 8.00 2.39
CA LYS A 4 9.75 6.66 1.90
C LYS A 4 8.25 6.48 2.06
N THR A 5 7.70 6.92 3.18
CA THR A 5 6.26 6.94 3.43
C THR A 5 5.52 7.86 2.43
N TRP A 6 6.03 9.06 2.15
CA TRP A 6 5.45 9.95 1.12
C TRP A 6 5.50 9.35 -0.29
N LYS A 7 6.59 8.65 -0.63
CA LYS A 7 6.69 7.94 -1.91
C LYS A 7 5.66 6.81 -2.03
N ALA A 8 5.32 6.14 -0.93
CA ALA A 8 4.25 5.13 -0.91
C ALA A 8 2.88 5.75 -1.16
N VAL A 9 2.58 6.92 -0.57
CA VAL A 9 1.36 7.70 -0.85
C VAL A 9 1.27 8.03 -2.34
N ILE A 10 2.33 8.60 -2.93
CA ILE A 10 2.34 9.02 -4.34
C ILE A 10 2.19 7.83 -5.29
N LYS A 11 2.93 6.74 -5.02
CA LYS A 11 2.92 5.58 -5.92
C LYS A 11 1.57 4.86 -5.89
N GLY A 12 0.85 4.96 -4.77
CA GLY A 12 -0.35 4.18 -4.51
C GLY A 12 0.00 2.70 -4.34
N TRP A 13 -0.64 2.05 -3.37
CA TRP A 13 -0.55 0.60 -3.29
C TRP A 13 -1.72 -0.02 -4.03
N LYS A 14 -1.40 -0.97 -4.93
CA LYS A 14 -2.38 -1.83 -5.59
C LYS A 14 -2.33 -3.18 -4.88
N HIS A 15 -3.49 -3.70 -4.49
CA HIS A 15 -3.59 -5.01 -3.86
C HIS A 15 -3.07 -6.09 -4.83
N PRO A 16 -2.20 -7.01 -4.38
CA PRO A 16 -1.74 -8.13 -5.20
C PRO A 16 -2.89 -8.97 -5.72
N VAL A 17 -2.91 -9.26 -7.01
CA VAL A 17 -3.90 -10.14 -7.65
C VAL A 17 -3.23 -11.43 -8.09
N LEU A 18 -4.03 -12.49 -8.18
CA LEU A 18 -3.56 -13.74 -8.76
C LEU A 18 -3.17 -13.50 -10.22
N LYS A 19 -2.18 -14.25 -10.70
CA LYS A 19 -1.79 -14.23 -12.10
C LYS A 19 -2.33 -15.46 -12.79
N ASP A 20 -2.88 -15.29 -13.97
CA ASP A 20 -3.26 -16.41 -14.83
C ASP A 20 -2.03 -17.15 -15.37
N LYS A 21 -2.25 -18.23 -16.11
CA LYS A 21 -1.19 -19.04 -16.72
C LYS A 21 -0.35 -18.27 -17.75
N ASP A 22 -0.88 -17.18 -18.27
CA ASP A 22 -0.27 -16.30 -19.26
C ASP A 22 0.41 -15.08 -18.61
N GLY A 23 0.36 -14.97 -17.28
CA GLY A 23 1.01 -13.94 -16.48
C GLY A 23 0.21 -12.64 -16.32
N ASN A 24 -1.06 -12.61 -16.75
CA ASN A 24 -1.94 -11.46 -16.59
C ASN A 24 -2.56 -11.42 -15.20
N ASP A 25 -2.78 -10.20 -14.72
CA ASP A 25 -3.53 -9.89 -13.50
C ASP A 25 -4.98 -10.41 -13.64
N THR A 26 -5.41 -11.30 -12.73
CA THR A 26 -6.82 -11.69 -12.63
C THR A 26 -7.61 -10.70 -11.76
N THR A 27 -8.93 -10.89 -11.69
CA THR A 27 -9.80 -10.14 -10.77
C THR A 27 -9.77 -10.69 -9.35
N GLU A 28 -9.14 -11.85 -9.12
CA GLU A 28 -9.06 -12.46 -7.81
C GLU A 28 -7.87 -11.91 -7.03
N LEU A 29 -8.14 -11.47 -5.80
CA LEU A 29 -7.11 -10.99 -4.90
C LEU A 29 -6.28 -12.18 -4.41
N LYS A 30 -4.96 -11.96 -4.34
CA LYS A 30 -4.02 -12.96 -3.85
C LYS A 30 -4.03 -12.96 -2.32
N SER A 31 -4.07 -14.15 -1.72
CA SER A 31 -4.04 -14.30 -0.26
C SER A 31 -2.77 -13.69 0.34
N GLU A 32 -2.87 -13.08 1.53
CA GLU A 32 -1.73 -12.45 2.21
C GLU A 32 -0.61 -13.45 2.50
N GLU A 33 -0.96 -14.73 2.72
CA GLU A 33 0.01 -15.81 2.93
C GLU A 33 0.90 -16.10 1.71
N ASP A 34 0.40 -15.79 0.51
CA ASP A 34 1.11 -16.03 -0.75
C ASP A 34 1.91 -14.79 -1.19
N TRP A 35 1.85 -13.69 -0.46
CA TRP A 35 2.52 -12.45 -0.84
C TRP A 35 4.03 -12.63 -0.88
N SER A 36 4.64 -12.02 -1.89
CA SER A 36 6.09 -11.89 -1.95
C SER A 36 6.57 -10.86 -0.93
N LYS A 37 7.84 -10.97 -0.51
CA LYS A 37 8.45 -10.02 0.41
C LYS A 37 8.34 -8.56 -0.07
N ASP A 38 8.39 -8.33 -1.38
CA ASP A 38 8.25 -7.00 -1.94
C ASP A 38 6.80 -6.47 -1.83
N GLU A 39 5.80 -7.33 -2.04
CA GLU A 39 4.37 -7.01 -1.86
C GLU A 39 4.06 -6.67 -0.39
N ASP A 40 4.60 -7.46 0.55
CA ASP A 40 4.50 -7.21 1.99
C ASP A 40 5.10 -5.86 2.39
N VAL A 41 6.30 -5.55 1.90
CA VAL A 41 6.97 -4.28 2.20
C VAL A 41 6.17 -3.10 1.65
N LEU A 42 5.57 -3.26 0.47
CA LEU A 42 4.71 -2.23 -0.12
C LEU A 42 3.40 -2.06 0.67
N SER A 43 2.76 -3.15 1.09
CA SER A 43 1.56 -3.13 1.94
C SER A 43 1.85 -2.44 3.29
N LEU A 44 2.95 -2.81 3.94
CA LEU A 44 3.40 -2.19 5.19
C LEU A 44 3.77 -0.71 5.01
N GLY A 45 4.36 -0.34 3.88
CA GLY A 45 4.62 1.05 3.54
C GLY A 45 3.33 1.86 3.41
N ASN A 46 2.31 1.26 2.79
CA ASN A 46 1.01 1.88 2.61
C ASN A 46 0.24 2.03 3.93
N SER A 47 0.26 1.02 4.80
CA SER A 47 -0.39 1.11 6.11
C SER A 47 0.22 2.20 6.99
N LYS A 48 1.54 2.35 6.97
CA LYS A 48 2.25 3.46 7.63
C LYS A 48 1.91 4.81 7.03
N ALA A 49 1.77 4.89 5.71
CA ALA A 49 1.37 6.09 5.01
C ALA A 49 -0.04 6.53 5.36
N LEU A 50 -1.01 5.63 5.31
CA LEU A 50 -2.38 5.90 5.72
C LEU A 50 -2.45 6.29 7.20
N ASN A 51 -1.77 5.54 8.08
CA ASN A 51 -1.72 5.87 9.50
C ASN A 51 -1.13 7.28 9.74
N ALA A 52 -0.11 7.68 8.99
CA ALA A 52 0.47 9.01 9.08
C ALA A 52 -0.42 10.11 8.48
N LEU A 53 -1.24 9.81 7.46
CA LEU A 53 -2.25 10.76 6.96
C LEU A 53 -3.36 10.95 8.00
N PHE A 54 -3.89 9.86 8.55
CA PHE A 54 -4.99 9.92 9.52
C PHE A 54 -4.58 10.52 10.87
N ASN A 55 -3.35 10.26 11.35
CA ASN A 55 -2.87 10.78 12.63
C ASN A 55 -2.01 12.04 12.50
N GLY A 56 -1.48 12.35 11.31
CA GLY A 56 -0.61 13.50 11.06
C GLY A 56 -1.34 14.74 10.56
N VAL A 57 -2.61 14.61 10.16
CA VAL A 57 -3.49 15.77 9.96
C VAL A 57 -3.87 16.32 11.34
N ASP A 58 -3.16 17.36 11.76
CA ASP A 58 -3.49 18.10 12.98
C ASP A 58 -4.91 18.67 12.86
N LYS A 59 -5.73 18.51 13.90
CA LYS A 59 -7.10 19.04 13.95
C LYS A 59 -7.17 20.56 13.77
N ASN A 60 -6.05 21.27 13.94
CA ASN A 60 -5.94 22.71 13.75
C ASN A 60 -5.52 23.14 12.33
N MET A 61 -5.22 22.21 11.41
CA MET A 61 -4.74 22.56 10.05
C MET A 61 -5.79 23.27 9.19
N PHE A 62 -7.07 23.21 9.58
CA PHE A 62 -8.18 23.91 8.92
C PHE A 62 -8.81 25.01 9.79
N ARG A 63 -8.14 25.42 10.87
CA ARG A 63 -8.61 26.51 11.73
C ARG A 63 -8.17 27.87 11.19
#